data_AF-A0ABD5Y2R5-F1
#
_entry.id   AF-A0ABD5Y2R5-F1
#
_cell.length_a   1.000
_cell.length_b   1.000
_cell.length_c   1.000
_cell.angle_alpha   90.00
_cell.angle_beta   90.00
_cell.angle_gamma   90.00
#
_symmetry.space_group_name_H-M   'P 1'
#
loop_
_entity.id
_entity.type
_entity.pdbx_description
1 polymer ?
#
loop_
_entity_poly.entity_id
_entity_poly.type
_entity_poly.pdbx_seq_one_letter_code
_entity_poly.pdbx_strand_id
1 'polypeptide(L)' 'MATQQYANVGAYDCPDCDGEIDFEHQSWQCGDCGYVPRHGAD' A
#
# COMPACT_ATOMS: atom_id res chain seq x y z
N MET A 1 -27.22 7.31 -11.20
CA MET A 1 -26.41 6.22 -10.62
C MET A 1 -25.08 6.81 -10.18
N ALA A 2 -24.92 7.14 -8.91
CA ALA A 2 -23.67 7.68 -8.39
C ALA A 2 -22.75 6.49 -8.08
N THR A 3 -21.73 6.27 -8.91
CA THR A 3 -20.60 5.44 -8.47
C THR A 3 -19.89 6.26 -7.41
N GLN A 4 -20.19 5.99 -6.15
CA GLN A 4 -19.30 6.41 -5.07
C GLN A 4 -18.09 5.51 -5.24
N GLN A 5 -17.17 5.95 -6.11
CA GLN A 5 -15.79 5.53 -6.02
C GLN A 5 -15.29 6.15 -4.71
N TYR A 6 -15.58 5.49 -3.61
CA TYR A 6 -14.63 5.40 -2.52
C TYR A 6 -13.40 4.75 -3.17
N ALA A 7 -12.62 5.59 -3.85
CA ALA A 7 -11.19 5.47 -3.80
C ALA A 7 -10.90 5.54 -2.31
N ASN A 8 -11.02 4.39 -1.65
CA ASN A 8 -10.18 4.10 -0.52
C ASN A 8 -8.82 4.48 -1.08
N VAL A 9 -8.32 5.65 -0.66
CA VAL A 9 -6.90 5.80 -0.42
C VAL A 9 -6.64 4.79 0.69
N GLY A 10 -6.74 3.52 0.31
CA GLY A 10 -6.71 2.39 1.19
C GLY A 10 -5.25 2.32 1.51
N ALA A 11 -4.95 2.44 2.81
CA ALA A 11 -4.01 1.55 3.45
C ALA A 11 -3.49 0.50 2.46
N TYR A 12 -2.29 0.71 1.94
CA TYR A 12 -1.71 -0.25 1.02
C TYR A 12 -1.41 -1.48 1.87
N ASP A 13 -2.27 -2.49 1.79
CA ASP A 13 -2.08 -3.70 2.60
C ASP A 13 -0.86 -4.47 2.08
N CYS A 14 -0.05 -4.99 2.99
CA CYS A 14 1.12 -5.73 2.60
C CYS A 14 0.73 -7.14 2.13
N PRO A 15 1.17 -7.59 0.93
CA PRO A 15 0.82 -8.92 0.45
C PRO A 15 1.57 -10.05 1.19
N ASP A 16 2.59 -9.72 1.97
CA ASP A 16 3.44 -10.69 2.67
C ASP A 16 3.05 -10.87 4.16
N CYS A 17 2.45 -9.84 4.76
CA CYS A 17 2.02 -9.81 6.16
C CYS A 17 0.73 -9.00 6.30
N ASP A 18 -0.05 -9.19 7.37
CA ASP A 18 -1.28 -8.41 7.68
C ASP A 18 -0.97 -6.95 8.10
N GLY A 19 0.21 -6.44 7.71
CA GLY A 19 0.71 -5.12 8.04
C GLY A 19 0.38 -4.10 6.96
N GLU A 20 0.30 -2.84 7.36
CA GLU A 20 0.08 -1.74 6.42
C GLU A 20 1.42 -1.27 5.82
N ILE A 21 1.41 -0.95 4.52
CA ILE A 21 2.52 -0.31 3.82
C ILE A 21 2.39 1.20 4.05
N ASP A 22 3.41 1.76 4.69
CA ASP A 22 3.55 3.19 4.89
C ASP A 22 4.50 3.79 3.84
N PHE A 23 4.38 5.09 3.60
CA PHE A 23 5.26 5.82 2.70
C PHE A 23 6.27 6.64 3.51
N GLU A 24 7.39 6.00 3.86
CA GLU A 24 8.46 6.61 4.64
C GLU A 24 9.69 6.91 3.77
N HIS A 25 10.35 8.05 4.00
CA HIS A 25 11.58 8.42 3.29
C HIS A 25 11.51 8.43 1.75
N GLN A 26 10.34 8.73 1.18
CA GLN A 26 10.06 8.67 -0.27
C GLN A 26 10.03 7.25 -0.84
N SER A 27 9.92 6.22 0.00
CA SER A 27 9.75 4.83 -0.38
C SER A 27 8.52 4.24 0.28
N TRP A 28 7.83 3.38 -0.44
CA TRP A 28 6.77 2.57 0.16
C TRP A 28 7.42 1.37 0.84
N GLN A 29 7.12 1.13 2.11
CA GLN A 29 7.61 -0.02 2.85
C GLN A 29 6.58 -0.44 3.91
N CYS A 30 6.36 -1.74 4.05
CA CYS A 30 5.65 -2.28 5.20
C CYS A 30 6.56 -2.23 6.43
N GLY A 31 6.12 -1.52 7.47
CA GLY A 31 6.86 -1.42 8.73
C GLY A 31 6.87 -2.71 9.55
N ASP A 32 5.97 -3.65 9.26
CA ASP A 32 5.82 -4.90 10.03
C ASP A 32 6.78 -5.99 9.54
N CYS A 33 6.71 -6.35 8.26
CA CYS A 33 7.56 -7.38 7.67
C CYS A 33 8.72 -6.84 6.80
N GLY A 34 8.81 -5.52 6.60
CA GLY A 34 9.88 -4.90 5.79
C GLY A 34 9.67 -5.00 4.28
N TYR A 35 8.50 -5.48 3.84
CA TYR A 35 8.16 -5.62 2.43
C TYR A 35 8.23 -4.26 1.71
N VAL A 36 9.04 -4.18 0.66
CA VAL A 36 9.16 -2.99 -0.19
C VAL A 36 8.45 -3.29 -1.51
N PRO A 37 7.23 -2.76 -1.75
CA PRO A 37 6.58 -2.88 -3.04
C PRO A 37 7.50 -2.27 -4.11
N ARG A 38 7.83 -3.09 -5.10
CA ARG A 38 8.63 -2.65 -6.24
C ARG A 38 7.71 -1.79 -7.11
N HIS A 39 7.96 -0.49 -7.16
CA HIS A 39 7.39 0.40 -8.18
C HIS A 39 7.82 -0.09 -9.55
N GLY A 40 7.09 -1.03 -10.13
CA GLY A 40 7.48 -1.64 -11.40
C GLY A 40 6.77 -2.95 -11.70
N ALA A 41 5.51 -2.85 -12.11
CA ALA A 41 5.01 -3.52 -13.33
C ALA A 41 3.63 -2.93 -13.68
N ASP A 42 3.62 -2.17 -14.79
CA ASP A 42 2.51 -1.63 -15.62
C ASP A 42 1.26 -1.00 -14.99
#